data_AF-A0A9W8GYL2-F1
#
_entry.id   AF-A0A9W8GYL2-F1
#
_cell.length_a   1.000
_cell.length_b   1.000
_cell.length_c   1.000
_cell.angle_alpha   90.00
_cell.angle_beta   90.00
_cell.angle_gamma   90.00
#
_symmetry.space_group_name_H-M   'P 1'
#
loop_
_entity.id
_entity.type
_entity.pdbx_description
1 polymer ?
#
loop_
_entity_poly.entity_id
_entity_poly.type
_entity_poly.pdbx_seq_one_letter_code
_entity_poly.pdbx_strand_id
1 'polypeptide(L)'
;MLTKLRRSVSYKKSAKSPTPEPARRSHTVVASPKKLIRTAKEAPLSPLTAAHWESPGRPDAATRPASELLHTPPLTTSLGEDDDTFEAQWIMLKCKGMVNLHVVSVPASISSLNHKDAFLFYPCLFRKLSATRVSGLGATVSPALKNAATELSFTLLDAQSSAGMSRLHVGTLLAQEYNRRKSICSLASRVIYAWIGAHASVIKRDAIIRVAMEIRDKELMGKATIVVVDESTTADSARRKLFTQLHLTEHAGRASPPSDMATLCRQLTPLSKAGDDLDFERALERRKVAYGFWETVPPATILSVGADINAAMLLKVPIGGVVVLDTWSDVFIWWRDEPGNPAVRKCATEFANMLVRDACIPPRPKSASVWHELRGFEHIVFKTKFSDWPFVFASSMAANTHTARRIVPAAASNMTLPIRSPSHSLHAVVVA
;
A
#
# COMPACT_ATOMS: atom_id res chain seq x y z
N MET A 1 -19.32 -19.33 32.53
CA MET A 1 -18.46 -20.49 32.77
C MET A 1 -17.78 -20.90 31.46
N LEU A 2 -16.58 -20.39 31.18
CA LEU A 2 -15.74 -20.86 30.06
C LEU A 2 -14.30 -20.94 30.58
N THR A 3 -13.87 -22.17 30.82
CA THR A 3 -12.60 -22.52 31.43
C THR A 3 -11.47 -22.50 30.40
N LYS A 4 -10.35 -21.92 30.85
CA LYS A 4 -9.07 -21.75 30.18
C LYS A 4 -8.48 -23.09 29.71
N LEU A 5 -8.12 -23.21 28.44
CA LEU A 5 -7.11 -24.16 27.96
C LEU A 5 -5.79 -23.42 27.72
N ARG A 6 -4.92 -23.41 28.75
CA ARG A 6 -3.49 -23.11 28.59
C ARG A 6 -2.76 -24.45 28.46
N ARG A 7 -2.29 -24.79 27.26
CA ARG A 7 -1.28 -25.84 27.08
C ARG A 7 0.10 -25.23 27.32
N SER A 8 0.73 -25.62 28.41
CA SER A 8 2.15 -25.39 28.70
C SER A 8 2.99 -26.42 27.92
N VAL A 9 3.82 -25.96 26.99
CA VAL A 9 4.86 -26.79 26.37
C VAL A 9 6.14 -26.60 27.18
N SER A 10 6.53 -27.64 27.91
CA SER A 10 7.77 -27.72 28.67
C SER A 10 8.88 -28.24 27.76
N TYR A 11 9.88 -27.39 27.46
CA TYR A 11 11.09 -27.82 26.75
C TYR A 11 12.14 -28.30 27.76
N LYS A 12 12.38 -29.61 27.77
CA LYS A 12 13.54 -30.22 28.43
C LYS A 12 14.82 -29.77 27.71
N LYS A 13 15.71 -29.07 28.42
CA LYS A 13 17.12 -28.88 28.04
C LYS A 13 17.88 -30.19 28.30
N SER A 14 18.43 -30.81 27.26
CA SER A 14 19.53 -31.77 27.41
C SER A 14 20.81 -31.18 26.83
N ALA A 15 21.91 -31.58 27.46
CA ALA A 15 23.22 -30.94 27.41
C ALA A 15 24.12 -31.43 26.26
N LYS A 16 25.24 -30.68 26.14
CA LYS A 16 26.56 -31.04 25.60
C LYS A 16 26.71 -31.20 24.08
N SER A 17 27.42 -30.23 23.50
CA SER A 17 28.27 -30.42 22.32
C SER A 17 29.64 -29.75 22.57
N PRO A 18 30.73 -30.30 22.01
CA PRO A 18 32.10 -30.02 22.45
C PRO A 18 32.71 -28.76 21.82
N THR A 19 33.65 -28.20 22.56
CA THR A 19 34.57 -27.11 22.21
C THR A 19 35.45 -27.47 21.01
N PRO A 20 35.60 -26.61 19.99
CA PRO A 20 36.65 -26.77 18.99
C PRO A 20 37.94 -26.05 19.42
N GLU A 21 39.05 -26.78 19.24
CA GLU A 21 40.45 -26.40 19.38
C GLU A 21 40.86 -25.21 18.47
N PRO A 22 41.81 -24.35 18.88
CA PRO A 22 42.33 -23.29 18.04
C PRO A 22 43.43 -23.82 17.10
N ALA A 23 43.13 -23.92 15.81
CA ALA A 23 44.11 -24.25 14.78
C ALA A 23 45.06 -23.07 14.49
N ARG A 24 46.34 -23.43 14.40
CA ARG A 24 47.53 -22.59 14.24
C ARG A 24 47.53 -21.73 12.97
N ARG A 25 48.11 -20.54 13.14
CA ARG A 25 48.58 -19.63 12.08
C ARG A 25 49.57 -20.32 11.16
N SER A 26 49.33 -20.26 9.85
CA SER A 26 50.36 -20.34 8.82
C SER A 26 50.32 -19.06 7.99
N HIS A 27 51.43 -18.32 8.04
CA HIS A 27 51.70 -17.19 7.16
C HIS A 27 52.09 -17.73 5.78
N THR A 28 51.30 -17.40 4.75
CA THR A 28 51.75 -17.52 3.36
C THR A 28 51.63 -16.16 2.72
N VAL A 29 52.80 -15.56 2.46
CA VAL A 29 53.01 -14.36 1.66
C VAL A 29 52.68 -14.71 0.20
N VAL A 30 51.68 -14.05 -0.40
CA VAL A 30 51.45 -14.10 -1.84
C VAL A 30 51.24 -12.68 -2.36
N ALA A 31 51.94 -12.43 -3.47
CA ALA A 31 52.27 -11.15 -4.06
C ALA A 31 51.07 -10.33 -4.56
N SER A 32 51.29 -9.01 -4.56
CA SER A 32 50.43 -7.99 -5.15
C SER A 32 50.26 -8.13 -6.67
N PRO A 33 49.06 -7.95 -7.22
CA PRO A 33 48.89 -7.61 -8.62
C PRO A 33 48.80 -6.08 -8.80
N LYS A 34 49.63 -5.62 -9.73
CA LYS A 34 49.81 -4.23 -10.18
C LYS A 34 48.51 -3.57 -10.60
N LYS A 35 48.41 -2.28 -10.27
CA LYS A 35 47.48 -1.28 -10.82
C LYS A 35 47.43 -1.37 -12.36
N LEU A 36 46.27 -1.69 -12.90
CA LEU A 36 45.95 -1.44 -14.31
C LEU A 36 45.22 -0.08 -14.39
N ILE A 37 45.98 0.96 -14.70
CA ILE A 37 45.44 2.28 -15.07
C ILE A 37 44.85 2.12 -16.47
N ARG A 38 43.52 2.09 -16.59
CA ARG A 38 42.83 2.31 -17.86
C ARG A 38 42.54 3.79 -18.00
N THR A 39 43.32 4.44 -18.84
CA THR A 39 43.05 5.77 -19.41
C THR A 39 41.83 5.66 -20.33
N ALA A 40 40.71 6.26 -19.92
CA ALA A 40 39.58 6.50 -20.81
C ALA A 40 39.94 7.67 -21.74
N LYS A 41 40.03 7.37 -23.04
CA LYS A 41 40.18 8.33 -24.13
C LYS A 41 38.89 9.16 -24.21
N GLU A 42 39.03 10.47 -24.07
CA GLU A 42 38.02 11.47 -24.43
C GLU A 42 37.66 11.31 -25.92
N ALA A 43 36.36 11.32 -26.21
CA ALA A 43 35.80 11.50 -27.53
C ALA A 43 35.15 12.91 -27.61
N PRO A 44 35.27 13.61 -28.74
CA PRO A 44 34.98 15.03 -28.81
C PRO A 44 33.48 15.34 -28.85
N LEU A 45 33.08 16.32 -28.03
CA LEU A 45 31.78 16.99 -28.12
C LEU A 45 31.72 17.80 -29.41
N SER A 46 30.70 17.52 -30.23
CA SER A 46 30.31 18.39 -31.35
C SER A 46 29.39 19.51 -30.83
N PRO A 47 29.54 20.77 -31.32
CA PRO A 47 28.74 21.89 -30.83
C PRO A 47 27.38 21.92 -31.54
N LEU A 48 26.30 21.81 -30.76
CA LEU A 48 24.96 22.13 -31.24
C LEU A 48 24.70 23.62 -31.05
N THR A 49 24.41 24.25 -32.18
CA THR A 49 24.04 25.63 -32.43
C THR A 49 22.92 26.12 -31.51
N ALA A 50 23.17 27.24 -30.85
CA ALA A 50 22.17 28.02 -30.14
C ALA A 50 21.23 28.68 -31.16
N ALA A 51 19.97 28.25 -31.17
CA ALA A 51 18.90 28.95 -31.87
C ALA A 51 18.53 30.21 -31.08
N HIS A 52 18.77 31.34 -31.72
CA HIS A 52 18.39 32.68 -31.32
C HIS A 52 16.84 32.78 -31.37
N TRP A 53 16.19 32.94 -30.21
CA TRP A 53 14.77 33.26 -30.14
C TRP A 53 14.63 34.74 -29.79
N GLU A 54 14.33 35.54 -30.81
CA GLU A 54 14.01 36.96 -30.67
C GLU A 54 12.67 37.12 -29.93
N SER A 55 12.67 37.99 -28.92
CA SER A 55 11.47 38.39 -28.18
C SER A 55 10.80 39.58 -28.88
N PRO A 56 9.51 39.53 -29.23
CA PRO A 56 8.80 40.72 -29.66
C PRO A 56 8.15 41.42 -28.46
N GLY A 57 8.48 42.71 -28.33
CA GLY A 57 7.51 43.76 -28.05
C GLY A 57 6.95 43.84 -26.63
N ARG A 58 7.54 44.74 -25.84
CA ARG A 58 6.93 45.35 -24.66
C ARG A 58 5.96 46.45 -25.12
N PRO A 59 4.71 46.51 -24.63
CA PRO A 59 3.98 47.76 -24.57
C PRO A 59 3.81 48.23 -23.12
N ASP A 60 3.87 49.54 -22.98
CA ASP A 60 3.91 50.28 -21.72
C ASP A 60 2.59 50.31 -20.95
N ALA A 61 2.79 50.65 -19.67
CA ALA A 61 1.89 50.95 -18.58
C ALA A 61 0.48 51.53 -18.90
N ALA A 62 -0.53 50.99 -18.19
CA ALA A 62 -1.70 51.73 -17.73
C ALA A 62 -2.29 51.14 -16.41
N THR A 63 -1.98 51.81 -15.31
CA THR A 63 -2.85 52.28 -14.20
C THR A 63 -4.12 51.50 -13.74
N ARG A 64 -4.03 50.90 -12.52
CA ARG A 64 -5.04 50.75 -11.39
C ARG A 64 -6.36 49.98 -11.62
N PRO A 65 -7.14 49.59 -10.55
CA PRO A 65 -6.93 49.53 -9.09
C PRO A 65 -7.33 48.20 -8.38
N ALA A 66 -7.12 48.18 -7.05
CA ALA A 66 -7.88 47.47 -6.00
C ALA A 66 -7.95 45.92 -5.97
N SER A 67 -7.33 45.36 -4.94
CA SER A 67 -7.50 43.99 -4.48
C SER A 67 -8.89 43.77 -3.89
N GLU A 68 -9.74 43.04 -4.61
CA GLU A 68 -11.00 42.49 -4.11
C GLU A 68 -10.76 41.03 -3.71
N LEU A 69 -10.57 40.80 -2.41
CA LEU A 69 -10.50 39.49 -1.78
C LEU A 69 -11.92 38.90 -1.74
N LEU A 70 -12.26 38.11 -2.77
CA LEU A 70 -13.48 37.30 -2.82
C LEU A 70 -13.37 36.15 -1.81
N HIS A 71 -13.85 36.40 -0.59
CA HIS A 71 -14.36 35.35 0.29
C HIS A 71 -15.69 34.85 -0.29
N THR A 72 -15.67 33.72 -0.99
CA THR A 72 -16.90 32.96 -1.27
C THR A 72 -17.40 32.29 0.01
N PRO A 73 -18.61 32.61 0.51
CA PRO A 73 -19.21 31.86 1.60
C PRO A 73 -19.65 30.46 1.11
N PRO A 74 -19.65 29.43 1.99
CA PRO A 74 -20.13 28.12 1.62
C PRO A 74 -21.66 28.17 1.41
N LEU A 75 -22.12 27.87 0.19
CA LEU A 75 -23.52 27.57 -0.09
C LEU A 75 -23.87 26.23 0.54
N THR A 76 -24.68 26.25 1.61
CA THR A 76 -25.36 25.09 2.17
C THR A 76 -26.74 24.96 1.53
N THR A 77 -26.85 24.15 0.48
CA THR A 77 -28.13 23.61 0.01
C THR A 77 -28.41 22.30 0.75
N SER A 78 -29.32 22.33 1.73
CA SER A 78 -29.81 21.16 2.46
C SER A 78 -30.93 20.47 1.69
N LEU A 79 -30.61 19.36 1.02
CA LEU A 79 -31.57 18.45 0.39
C LEU A 79 -31.14 17.03 0.75
N GLY A 80 -31.87 16.41 1.69
CA GLY A 80 -31.76 14.99 2.06
C GLY A 80 -30.39 14.56 2.60
N GLU A 81 -30.22 14.61 3.93
CA GLU A 81 -29.01 14.20 4.64
C GLU A 81 -28.82 12.67 4.67
N ASP A 82 -28.59 12.05 3.52
CA ASP A 82 -27.82 10.81 3.48
C ASP A 82 -26.35 11.20 3.71
N ASP A 83 -25.94 11.12 4.97
CA ASP A 83 -24.72 11.66 5.58
C ASP A 83 -23.43 10.91 5.15
N ASP A 84 -23.37 10.46 3.89
CA ASP A 84 -22.19 9.90 3.24
C ASP A 84 -21.22 11.04 2.90
N THR A 85 -20.59 11.56 3.94
CA THR A 85 -19.52 12.55 3.79
C THR A 85 -18.23 11.85 3.34
N PHE A 86 -17.60 12.39 2.29
CA PHE A 86 -16.25 11.98 1.92
C PHE A 86 -15.25 12.91 2.61
N GLU A 87 -14.23 12.33 3.22
CA GLU A 87 -13.12 13.08 3.82
C GLU A 87 -11.90 12.96 2.91
N ALA A 88 -11.39 14.10 2.45
CA ALA A 88 -10.14 14.15 1.73
C ALA A 88 -8.99 14.02 2.74
N GLN A 89 -8.22 12.94 2.64
CA GLN A 89 -7.06 12.70 3.49
C GLN A 89 -5.82 12.55 2.61
N TRP A 90 -4.73 13.17 3.05
CA TRP A 90 -3.43 12.95 2.43
C TRP A 90 -2.87 11.59 2.82
N ILE A 91 -2.47 10.81 1.83
CA ILE A 91 -1.84 9.51 2.01
C ILE A 91 -0.39 9.60 1.57
N MET A 92 0.47 8.94 2.34
CA MET A 92 1.85 8.71 1.93
C MET A 92 2.10 7.21 1.72
N LEU A 93 2.60 6.88 0.53
CA LEU A 93 3.03 5.53 0.16
C LEU A 93 4.55 5.50 0.08
N LYS A 94 5.13 4.37 0.45
CA LYS A 94 6.55 4.08 0.37
C LYS A 94 6.77 2.88 -0.55
N CYS A 95 7.62 3.04 -1.56
CA CYS A 95 8.12 1.94 -2.38
C CYS A 95 9.43 1.39 -1.77
N LYS A 96 9.43 0.12 -1.37
CA LYS A 96 10.59 -0.56 -0.78
C LYS A 96 10.68 -2.00 -1.27
N GLY A 97 11.90 -2.51 -1.33
CA GLY A 97 12.24 -3.82 -1.87
C GLY A 97 13.41 -3.74 -2.84
N MET A 98 13.98 -4.89 -3.14
CA MET A 98 15.08 -5.14 -4.08
C MET A 98 14.65 -6.09 -5.21
N VAL A 99 14.02 -7.22 -4.88
CA VAL A 99 13.54 -8.23 -5.85
C VAL A 99 12.05 -8.05 -6.10
N ASN A 100 11.29 -7.97 -5.01
CA ASN A 100 9.84 -7.79 -5.00
C ASN A 100 9.55 -6.41 -4.40
N LEU A 101 9.40 -5.42 -5.27
CA LEU A 101 8.96 -4.10 -4.84
C LEU A 101 7.57 -4.17 -4.22
N HIS A 102 7.44 -3.51 -3.09
CA HIS A 102 6.20 -3.36 -2.36
C HIS A 102 5.90 -1.88 -2.15
N VAL A 103 4.62 -1.54 -2.29
CA VAL A 103 4.09 -0.21 -1.99
C VAL A 103 3.27 -0.33 -0.70
N VAL A 104 3.69 0.36 0.34
CA VAL A 104 3.07 0.31 1.67
C VAL A 104 2.69 1.70 2.14
N SER A 105 1.57 1.81 2.85
CA SER A 105 1.19 3.07 3.49
C SER A 105 2.10 3.35 4.68
N VAL A 106 2.54 4.59 4.80
CA VAL A 106 3.35 5.10 5.90
C VAL A 106 2.71 6.38 6.47
N PRO A 107 3.03 6.78 7.71
CA PRO A 107 2.54 8.05 8.23
C PRO A 107 2.91 9.22 7.31
N ALA A 108 1.96 10.12 7.06
CA ALA A 108 2.17 11.32 6.24
C ALA A 108 2.99 12.38 7.01
N SER A 109 4.26 12.06 7.29
CA SER A 109 5.19 12.90 8.03
C SER A 109 6.53 12.98 7.31
N ILE A 110 7.28 14.06 7.55
CA ILE A 110 8.63 14.24 6.98
C ILE A 110 9.58 13.15 7.52
N SER A 111 9.40 12.76 8.77
CA SER A 111 10.16 11.68 9.41
C SER A 111 10.00 10.31 8.75
N SER A 112 8.93 10.08 7.99
CA SER A 112 8.73 8.83 7.27
C SER A 112 9.53 8.77 5.95
N LEU A 113 9.95 9.91 5.41
CA LEU A 113 10.84 9.99 4.24
C LEU A 113 12.26 9.58 4.60
N ASN A 114 12.99 9.00 3.63
CA ASN A 114 14.40 8.67 3.77
C ASN A 114 15.13 8.75 2.43
N HIS A 115 16.46 8.68 2.47
CA HIS A 115 17.31 8.81 1.29
C HIS A 115 17.35 7.56 0.39
N LYS A 116 16.97 6.38 0.88
CA LYS A 116 17.13 5.07 0.19
C LYS A 116 15.92 4.63 -0.61
N ASP A 117 14.76 5.21 -0.31
CA ASP A 117 13.47 4.75 -0.80
C ASP A 117 12.77 5.85 -1.62
N ALA A 118 11.74 5.47 -2.35
CA ALA A 118 10.92 6.38 -3.14
C ALA A 118 9.51 6.45 -2.54
N PHE A 119 8.89 7.63 -2.56
CA PHE A 119 7.64 7.88 -1.85
C PHE A 119 6.65 8.61 -2.74
N LEU A 120 5.37 8.36 -2.48
CA LEU A 120 4.26 9.06 -3.12
C LEU A 120 3.42 9.75 -2.05
N PHE A 121 3.07 11.00 -2.28
CA PHE A 121 2.23 11.77 -1.37
C PHE A 121 1.13 12.48 -2.16
N TYR A 122 -0.12 12.13 -1.89
CA TYR A 122 -1.27 12.58 -2.68
C TYR A 122 -2.56 12.62 -1.85
N PRO A 123 -3.55 13.43 -2.24
CA PRO A 123 -4.86 13.43 -1.61
C PRO A 123 -5.67 12.22 -2.09
N CYS A 124 -6.31 11.52 -1.17
CA CYS A 124 -7.22 10.42 -1.43
C CYS A 124 -8.56 10.71 -0.75
N LEU A 125 -9.65 10.32 -1.40
CA LEU A 125 -10.98 10.46 -0.83
C LEU A 125 -11.35 9.18 -0.10
N PHE A 126 -11.60 9.31 1.21
CA PHE A 126 -12.15 8.22 2.00
C PHE A 126 -13.63 8.46 2.22
N ARG A 127 -14.43 7.40 2.10
CA ARG A 127 -15.80 7.43 2.59
C ARG A 127 -15.75 7.44 4.10
N LYS A 128 -16.27 8.50 4.72
CA LYS A 128 -16.44 8.52 6.17
C LYS A 128 -17.62 7.62 6.48
N LEU A 129 -17.34 6.44 7.01
CA LEU A 129 -18.39 5.63 7.62
C LEU A 129 -18.80 6.38 8.87
N SER A 130 -19.92 7.12 8.78
CA SER A 130 -20.58 7.75 9.91
C SER A 130 -20.86 6.66 10.93
N ALA A 131 -19.96 6.50 11.90
CA ALA A 131 -20.25 5.71 13.08
C ALA A 131 -21.37 6.48 13.75
N THR A 132 -22.61 6.01 13.58
CA THR A 132 -23.81 6.61 14.18
C THR A 132 -23.53 6.74 15.67
N ARG A 133 -23.05 7.91 16.08
CA ARG A 133 -22.77 8.19 17.48
C ARG A 133 -24.15 8.34 18.09
N VAL A 134 -24.64 7.27 18.68
CA VAL A 134 -25.79 7.31 19.59
C VAL A 134 -25.34 8.04 20.86
N SER A 135 -25.02 9.33 20.73
CA SER A 135 -24.57 10.19 21.83
C SER A 135 -25.71 11.02 22.43
N GLY A 136 -26.97 10.74 22.07
CA GLY A 136 -28.15 11.43 22.58
C GLY A 136 -28.97 10.68 23.63
N LEU A 137 -28.65 9.42 23.95
CA LEU A 137 -29.41 8.66 24.94
C LEU A 137 -28.65 8.60 26.26
N GLY A 138 -29.08 9.46 27.19
CA GLY A 138 -28.64 9.51 28.57
C GLY A 138 -28.61 8.12 29.23
N ALA A 139 -27.74 8.01 30.24
CA ALA A 139 -27.27 6.79 30.86
C ALA A 139 -28.36 5.93 31.53
N THR A 140 -29.18 5.20 30.77
CA THR A 140 -29.98 4.03 31.23
C THR A 140 -30.48 3.16 30.07
N VAL A 141 -29.86 3.22 28.89
CA VAL A 141 -30.34 2.40 27.77
C VAL A 141 -29.70 1.02 27.77
N SER A 142 -30.57 0.01 27.93
CA SER A 142 -30.26 -1.42 27.86
C SER A 142 -29.33 -1.77 26.68
N PRO A 143 -28.36 -2.69 26.85
CA PRO A 143 -27.53 -3.20 25.76
C PRO A 143 -28.32 -3.64 24.53
N ALA A 144 -29.57 -4.09 24.71
CA ALA A 144 -30.46 -4.47 23.63
C ALA A 144 -30.82 -3.31 22.67
N LEU A 145 -31.01 -2.08 23.19
CA LEU A 145 -31.35 -0.93 22.36
C LEU A 145 -30.15 -0.38 21.58
N LYS A 146 -28.92 -0.51 22.11
CA LYS A 146 -27.70 -0.14 21.38
C LYS A 146 -27.45 -1.07 20.19
N ASN A 147 -27.74 -2.36 20.36
CA ASN A 147 -27.70 -3.32 19.26
C ASN A 147 -28.79 -3.01 18.22
N ALA A 148 -30.02 -2.68 18.66
CA ALA A 148 -31.12 -2.30 17.77
C ALA A 148 -30.86 -1.00 16.98
N ALA A 149 -30.25 0.03 17.57
CA ALA A 149 -29.91 1.27 16.86
C ALA A 149 -28.82 1.07 15.79
N THR A 150 -27.90 0.13 16.03
CA THR A 150 -26.89 -0.28 15.05
C THR A 150 -27.53 -1.09 13.92
N GLU A 151 -28.53 -1.93 14.22
CA GLU A 151 -29.34 -2.62 13.19
C GLU A 151 -30.22 -1.65 12.37
N LEU A 152 -30.71 -0.56 12.97
CA LEU A 152 -31.52 0.46 12.30
C LEU A 152 -30.74 1.28 11.26
N SER A 153 -29.46 1.59 11.52
CA SER A 153 -28.61 2.31 10.54
C SER A 153 -28.28 1.45 9.32
N PHE A 154 -28.21 0.12 9.48
CA PHE A 154 -27.96 -0.82 8.38
C PHE A 154 -29.24 -1.19 7.62
N THR A 155 -30.39 -1.25 8.30
CA THR A 155 -31.69 -1.50 7.64
C THR A 155 -32.13 -0.36 6.73
N LEU A 156 -31.65 0.87 6.92
CA LEU A 156 -31.91 1.98 5.99
C LEU A 156 -31.19 1.78 4.64
N LEU A 157 -29.97 1.22 4.63
CA LEU A 157 -29.28 0.79 3.41
C LEU A 157 -29.90 -0.47 2.79
N ASP A 158 -30.41 -1.40 3.61
CA ASP A 158 -31.05 -2.62 3.13
C ASP A 158 -32.49 -2.41 2.63
N ALA A 159 -33.21 -1.39 3.12
CA ALA A 159 -34.56 -1.04 2.67
C ALA A 159 -34.59 -0.51 1.22
N GLN A 160 -33.46 0.00 0.70
CA GLN A 160 -33.30 0.32 -0.72
C GLN A 160 -33.03 -0.93 -1.58
N SER A 161 -32.55 -2.02 -0.98
CA SER A 161 -32.22 -3.28 -1.68
C SER A 161 -33.41 -4.25 -1.78
N SER A 162 -34.33 -4.25 -0.79
CA SER A 162 -35.48 -5.16 -0.76
C SER A 162 -36.66 -4.72 -1.65
N ALA A 163 -36.68 -3.48 -2.12
CA ALA A 163 -37.73 -2.93 -2.97
C ALA A 163 -37.50 -3.25 -4.47
N GLY A 164 -37.25 -4.52 -4.84
CA GLY A 164 -37.29 -5.00 -6.23
C GLY A 164 -36.57 -4.11 -7.27
N MET A 165 -35.50 -3.42 -6.88
CA MET A 165 -34.88 -2.40 -7.72
C MET A 165 -33.97 -3.08 -8.75
N SER A 166 -34.35 -2.93 -10.02
CA SER A 166 -33.68 -3.51 -11.19
C SER A 166 -32.18 -3.21 -11.24
N ARG A 167 -31.39 -4.10 -11.86
CA ARG A 167 -29.94 -3.95 -12.16
C ARG A 167 -29.51 -2.57 -12.70
N LEU A 168 -30.43 -1.84 -13.34
CA LEU A 168 -30.23 -0.45 -13.80
C LEU A 168 -29.94 0.54 -12.66
N HIS A 169 -30.48 0.32 -11.45
CA HIS A 169 -30.30 1.23 -10.31
C HIS A 169 -28.91 1.12 -9.68
N VAL A 170 -28.30 -0.08 -9.64
CA VAL A 170 -26.91 -0.27 -9.19
C VAL A 170 -25.93 0.45 -10.10
N GLY A 171 -26.10 0.35 -11.43
CA GLY A 171 -25.33 1.14 -12.37
C GLY A 171 -25.51 2.65 -12.16
N THR A 172 -26.71 3.08 -11.73
CA THR A 172 -27.01 4.48 -11.43
C THR A 172 -26.37 4.94 -10.13
N LEU A 173 -26.37 4.13 -9.07
CA LEU A 173 -25.70 4.42 -7.80
C LEU A 173 -24.18 4.43 -7.94
N LEU A 174 -23.61 3.50 -8.70
CA LEU A 174 -22.17 3.50 -9.02
C LEU A 174 -21.80 4.70 -9.91
N ALA A 175 -22.63 5.05 -10.89
CA ALA A 175 -22.45 6.26 -11.68
C ALA A 175 -22.60 7.53 -10.83
N GLN A 176 -23.49 7.52 -9.83
CA GLN A 176 -23.68 8.62 -8.90
C GLN A 176 -22.51 8.74 -7.92
N GLU A 177 -21.97 7.62 -7.41
CA GLU A 177 -20.77 7.60 -6.58
C GLU A 177 -19.54 8.05 -7.40
N TYR A 178 -19.43 7.58 -8.64
CA TYR A 178 -18.41 8.05 -9.59
C TYR A 178 -18.55 9.56 -9.89
N ASN A 179 -19.76 10.05 -10.10
CA ASN A 179 -20.03 11.48 -10.32
C ASN A 179 -19.80 12.32 -9.05
N ARG A 180 -20.09 11.78 -7.85
CA ARG A 180 -19.76 12.40 -6.56
C ARG A 180 -18.24 12.48 -6.39
N ARG A 181 -17.50 11.40 -6.65
CA ARG A 181 -16.03 11.41 -6.67
C ARG A 181 -15.50 12.44 -7.66
N LYS A 182 -16.08 12.54 -8.87
CA LYS A 182 -15.71 13.55 -9.89
C LYS A 182 -15.88 14.99 -9.40
N SER A 183 -16.93 15.28 -8.63
CA SER A 183 -17.18 16.61 -8.04
C SER A 183 -16.19 16.92 -6.91
N ILE A 184 -15.96 15.96 -6.01
CA ILE A 184 -15.10 16.16 -4.82
C ILE A 184 -13.62 16.22 -5.20
N CYS A 185 -13.18 15.43 -6.19
CA CYS A 185 -11.82 15.54 -6.77
C CYS A 185 -11.55 16.89 -7.46
N SER A 186 -12.57 17.74 -7.65
CA SER A 186 -12.35 19.11 -8.13
C SER A 186 -11.84 20.06 -7.04
N LEU A 187 -12.07 19.75 -5.76
CA LEU A 187 -11.77 20.61 -4.62
C LEU A 187 -10.42 20.31 -3.96
N ALA A 188 -9.95 19.06 -3.98
CA ALA A 188 -8.63 18.71 -3.49
C ALA A 188 -7.55 19.17 -4.49
N SER A 189 -6.50 19.85 -4.00
CA SER A 189 -5.35 20.26 -4.80
C SER A 189 -4.85 19.08 -5.64
N ARG A 190 -4.92 19.20 -6.97
CA ARG A 190 -4.65 18.12 -7.91
C ARG A 190 -3.16 17.88 -8.12
N VAL A 191 -2.41 17.70 -7.04
CA VAL A 191 -0.96 17.51 -7.08
C VAL A 191 -0.61 16.20 -6.41
N ILE A 192 0.11 15.35 -7.14
CA ILE A 192 0.73 14.13 -6.64
C ILE A 192 2.23 14.43 -6.53
N TYR A 193 2.79 14.33 -5.33
CA TYR A 193 4.23 14.47 -5.13
C TYR A 193 4.90 13.11 -5.14
N ALA A 194 5.87 12.91 -6.02
CA ALA A 194 6.73 11.72 -6.04
C ALA A 194 8.11 12.11 -5.51
N TRP A 195 8.40 11.81 -4.25
CA TRP A 195 9.70 12.06 -3.63
C TRP A 195 10.68 10.94 -3.96
N ILE A 196 11.84 11.31 -4.49
CA ILE A 196 12.91 10.40 -4.86
C ILE A 196 14.10 10.65 -3.95
N GLY A 197 14.37 9.72 -3.03
CA GLY A 197 15.55 9.78 -2.18
C GLY A 197 16.84 9.69 -2.99
N ALA A 198 17.90 10.35 -2.54
CA ALA A 198 19.17 10.47 -3.25
C ALA A 198 19.79 9.10 -3.63
N HIS A 199 19.56 8.09 -2.79
CA HIS A 199 20.04 6.72 -2.93
C HIS A 199 18.93 5.73 -3.35
N ALA A 200 17.76 6.20 -3.77
CA ALA A 200 16.71 5.32 -4.29
C ALA A 200 17.19 4.63 -5.58
N SER A 201 17.02 3.31 -5.65
CA SER A 201 17.38 2.54 -6.85
C SER A 201 16.47 2.90 -8.03
N VAL A 202 16.99 2.77 -9.26
CA VAL A 202 16.25 3.08 -10.50
C VAL A 202 14.91 2.34 -10.55
N ILE A 203 14.87 1.08 -10.11
CA ILE A 203 13.66 0.25 -10.11
C ILE A 203 12.60 0.84 -9.16
N LYS A 204 12.97 1.29 -7.94
CA LYS A 204 12.04 1.95 -7.02
C LYS A 204 11.51 3.27 -7.57
N ARG A 205 12.37 4.06 -8.25
CA ARG A 205 11.99 5.33 -8.89
C ARG A 205 10.94 5.10 -9.97
N ASP A 206 11.22 4.19 -10.90
CA ASP A 206 10.30 3.83 -11.99
C ASP A 206 8.97 3.31 -11.44
N ALA A 207 9.02 2.39 -10.47
CA ALA A 207 7.83 1.83 -9.85
C ALA A 207 6.92 2.89 -9.20
N ILE A 208 7.47 3.80 -8.38
CA ILE A 208 6.63 4.81 -7.72
C ILE A 208 6.04 5.82 -8.71
N ILE A 209 6.77 6.15 -9.79
CA ILE A 209 6.29 7.04 -10.85
C ILE A 209 5.14 6.37 -11.62
N ARG A 210 5.24 5.07 -11.94
CA ARG A 210 4.15 4.32 -12.57
C ARG A 210 2.90 4.28 -11.69
N VAL A 211 3.08 4.03 -10.40
CA VAL A 211 1.96 4.08 -9.43
C VAL A 211 1.33 5.47 -9.39
N ALA A 212 2.15 6.54 -9.44
CA ALA A 212 1.66 7.92 -9.53
C ALA A 212 0.84 8.17 -10.80
N MET A 213 1.28 7.65 -11.95
CA MET A 213 0.57 7.75 -13.22
C MET A 213 -0.77 7.01 -13.18
N GLU A 214 -0.80 5.80 -12.64
CA GLU A 214 -2.04 5.03 -12.49
C GLU A 214 -3.04 5.73 -11.55
N ILE A 215 -2.58 6.28 -10.42
CA ILE A 215 -3.44 7.08 -9.52
C ILE A 215 -3.96 8.31 -10.25
N ARG A 216 -3.09 9.04 -10.96
CA ARG A 216 -3.50 10.19 -11.77
C ARG A 216 -4.59 9.81 -12.76
N ASP A 217 -4.35 8.76 -13.55
CA ASP A 217 -5.16 8.44 -14.72
C ASP A 217 -6.47 7.72 -14.34
N LYS A 218 -6.43 6.82 -13.37
CA LYS A 218 -7.57 5.98 -12.97
C LYS A 218 -8.38 6.56 -11.82
N GLU A 219 -7.73 7.06 -10.76
CA GLU A 219 -8.42 7.55 -9.56
C GLU A 219 -8.72 9.04 -9.64
N LEU A 220 -7.80 9.82 -10.21
CA LEU A 220 -7.93 11.28 -10.35
C LEU A 220 -8.31 11.72 -11.77
N MET A 221 -8.76 10.77 -12.60
CA MET A 221 -9.33 11.00 -13.93
C MET A 221 -8.43 11.79 -14.89
N GLY A 222 -7.11 11.60 -14.80
CA GLY A 222 -6.10 12.31 -15.59
C GLY A 222 -5.91 13.79 -15.20
N LYS A 223 -6.60 14.27 -14.16
CA LYS A 223 -6.64 15.70 -13.83
C LYS A 223 -5.52 16.16 -12.89
N ALA A 224 -4.76 15.23 -12.32
CA ALA A 224 -3.69 15.55 -11.38
C ALA A 224 -2.34 15.80 -12.07
N THR A 225 -1.59 16.76 -11.54
CA THR A 225 -0.21 17.02 -11.92
C THR A 225 0.71 16.21 -11.04
N ILE A 226 1.63 15.45 -11.65
CA ILE A 226 2.67 14.72 -10.93
C ILE A 226 3.89 15.63 -10.83
N VAL A 227 4.32 15.92 -9.60
CA VAL A 227 5.51 16.71 -9.29
C VAL A 227 6.56 15.76 -8.73
N VAL A 228 7.59 15.49 -9.53
CA VAL A 228 8.74 14.69 -9.09
C VAL A 228 9.66 15.60 -8.28
N VAL A 229 9.92 15.22 -7.04
CA VAL A 229 10.79 15.94 -6.11
C VAL A 229 12.02 15.08 -5.84
N ASP A 230 13.10 15.35 -6.57
CA ASP A 230 14.36 14.63 -6.39
C ASP A 230 15.20 15.30 -5.29
N GLU A 231 15.67 14.51 -4.34
CA GLU A 231 16.50 14.96 -3.23
C GLU A 231 17.86 15.54 -3.69
N SER A 232 18.41 15.04 -4.79
CA SER A 232 19.68 15.50 -5.32
C SER A 232 19.57 16.83 -6.09
N THR A 233 18.37 17.17 -6.56
CA THR A 233 18.16 18.40 -7.32
C THR A 233 18.17 19.63 -6.42
N THR A 234 18.81 20.70 -6.88
CA THR A 234 18.91 21.99 -6.16
C THR A 234 17.62 22.83 -6.25
N ALA A 235 16.59 22.32 -6.93
CA ALA A 235 15.32 23.01 -7.12
C ALA A 235 14.49 23.02 -5.81
N ASP A 236 14.69 24.06 -5.00
CA ASP A 236 14.12 24.17 -3.65
C ASP A 236 12.59 24.37 -3.61
N SER A 237 11.96 24.84 -4.70
CA SER A 237 10.55 25.26 -4.65
C SER A 237 9.58 24.09 -4.51
N ALA A 238 9.76 23.01 -5.28
CA ALA A 238 8.91 21.82 -5.21
C ALA A 238 9.10 21.06 -3.89
N ARG A 239 10.35 20.96 -3.42
CA ARG A 239 10.69 20.37 -2.13
C ARG A 239 10.07 21.14 -0.97
N ARG A 240 10.17 22.48 -0.99
CA ARG A 240 9.54 23.34 0.01
C ARG A 240 8.02 23.13 0.03
N LYS A 241 7.36 23.11 -1.13
CA LYS A 241 5.91 22.84 -1.23
C LYS A 241 5.53 21.48 -0.63
N LEU A 242 6.26 20.42 -0.96
CA LEU A 242 6.04 19.08 -0.40
C LEU A 242 6.18 19.09 1.13
N PHE A 243 7.27 19.64 1.67
CA PHE A 243 7.51 19.65 3.12
C PHE A 243 6.50 20.51 3.86
N THR A 244 6.11 21.66 3.31
CA THR A 244 5.00 22.45 3.85
C THR A 244 3.71 21.64 3.90
N GLN A 245 3.37 20.93 2.82
CA GLN A 245 2.15 20.12 2.78
C GLN A 245 2.18 18.96 3.78
N LEU A 246 3.32 18.27 3.92
CA LEU A 246 3.52 17.23 4.93
C LEU A 246 3.38 17.78 6.34
N HIS A 247 4.00 18.93 6.63
CA HIS A 247 3.90 19.58 7.94
C HIS A 247 2.46 19.98 8.29
N LEU A 248 1.73 20.55 7.32
CA LEU A 248 0.32 20.90 7.50
C LEU A 248 -0.54 19.64 7.77
N THR A 249 -0.22 18.53 7.10
CA THR A 249 -0.91 17.26 7.29
C THR A 249 -0.64 16.68 8.68
N GLU A 250 0.61 16.70 9.14
CA GLU A 250 1.02 16.18 10.45
C GLU A 250 0.41 16.96 11.61
N HIS A 251 0.25 18.28 11.46
CA HIS A 251 -0.29 19.17 12.50
C HIS A 251 -1.77 19.54 12.31
N ALA A 252 -2.49 18.86 11.42
CA ALA A 252 -3.89 19.17 11.09
C ALA A 252 -4.14 20.68 10.84
N GLY A 253 -3.20 21.34 10.16
CA GLY A 253 -3.24 22.76 9.82
C GLY A 253 -3.03 23.74 10.99
N ARG A 254 -2.71 23.27 12.20
CA ARG A 254 -2.61 24.14 13.39
C ARG A 254 -1.26 24.85 13.56
N ALA A 255 -0.22 24.40 12.86
CA ALA A 255 1.14 24.92 12.98
C ALA A 255 1.58 25.58 11.68
N SER A 256 2.23 26.73 11.78
CA SER A 256 2.94 27.33 10.65
C SER A 256 4.18 26.49 10.32
N PRO A 257 4.45 26.23 9.03
CA PRO A 257 5.64 25.51 8.64
C PRO A 257 6.89 26.31 9.03
N PRO A 258 7.96 25.64 9.49
CA PRO A 258 9.27 26.26 9.68
C PRO A 258 9.70 27.00 8.41
N SER A 259 10.21 28.23 8.57
CA SER A 259 10.70 29.04 7.44
C SER A 259 12.00 28.48 6.84
N ASP A 260 12.81 27.84 7.69
CA ASP A 260 14.09 27.24 7.37
C ASP A 260 13.96 25.79 6.88
N MET A 261 14.37 25.56 5.63
CA MET A 261 14.38 24.22 5.02
C MET A 261 15.43 23.30 5.65
N ALA A 262 16.54 23.82 6.17
CA ALA A 262 17.56 22.98 6.78
C ALA A 262 17.01 22.26 8.01
N THR A 263 16.17 22.94 8.79
CA THR A 263 15.47 22.34 9.93
C THR A 263 14.54 21.20 9.51
N LEU A 264 13.82 21.35 8.40
CA LEU A 264 12.94 20.29 7.86
C LEU A 264 13.73 19.10 7.30
N CYS A 265 14.82 19.36 6.57
CA CYS A 265 15.70 18.31 6.04
C CYS A 265 16.33 17.45 7.15
N ARG A 266 16.61 18.03 8.34
CA ARG A 266 17.11 17.26 9.49
C ARG A 266 16.10 16.26 10.05
N GLN A 267 14.82 16.39 9.71
CA GLN A 267 13.79 15.45 10.13
C GLN A 267 13.74 14.20 9.25
N LEU A 268 14.39 14.20 8.08
CA LEU A 268 14.47 13.03 7.21
C LEU A 268 15.11 11.85 7.96
N THR A 269 14.56 10.65 7.77
CA THR A 269 15.16 9.46 8.35
C THR A 269 16.52 9.18 7.69
N PRO A 270 17.61 9.10 8.47
CA PRO A 270 18.95 8.90 7.94
C PRO A 270 19.07 7.52 7.29
N LEU A 271 20.02 7.40 6.35
CA LEU A 271 20.24 6.18 5.56
C LEU A 271 20.44 4.93 6.44
N SER A 272 21.14 5.08 7.56
CA SER A 272 21.39 4.00 8.53
C SER A 272 20.12 3.45 9.20
N LYS A 273 19.03 4.23 9.23
CA LYS A 273 17.74 3.86 9.80
C LYS A 273 16.69 3.48 8.74
N ALA A 274 17.01 3.57 7.45
CA ALA A 274 16.08 3.25 6.36
C ALA A 274 15.72 1.75 6.27
N GLY A 275 16.49 0.89 6.97
CA GLY A 275 16.30 -0.55 7.00
C GLY A 275 16.83 -1.26 5.74
N ASP A 276 17.10 -2.55 5.90
CA ASP A 276 17.46 -3.41 4.78
C ASP A 276 16.24 -3.71 3.89
N ASP A 277 16.46 -3.78 2.58
CA ASP A 277 15.36 -4.00 1.63
C ASP A 277 14.91 -5.47 1.60
N LEU A 278 15.85 -6.41 1.75
CA LEU A 278 15.56 -7.84 1.70
C LEU A 278 14.85 -8.32 2.98
N ASP A 279 15.27 -7.79 4.13
CA ASP A 279 14.58 -8.07 5.39
C ASP A 279 13.16 -7.50 5.41
N PHE A 280 12.96 -6.33 4.80
CA PHE A 280 11.64 -5.75 4.65
C PHE A 280 10.72 -6.61 3.77
N GLU A 281 11.20 -7.07 2.61
CA GLU A 281 10.44 -7.98 1.72
C GLU A 281 10.02 -9.25 2.45
N ARG A 282 10.98 -9.96 3.07
CA ARG A 282 10.70 -11.19 3.81
C ARG A 282 9.71 -10.97 4.95
N ALA A 283 9.80 -9.83 5.64
CA ALA A 283 8.88 -9.50 6.72
C ALA A 283 7.46 -9.23 6.21
N LEU A 284 7.32 -8.55 5.06
CA LEU A 284 6.02 -8.25 4.49
C LEU A 284 5.37 -9.50 3.88
N GLU A 285 6.13 -10.29 3.12
CA GLU A 285 5.66 -11.55 2.53
C GLU A 285 5.17 -12.53 3.60
N ARG A 286 5.83 -12.63 4.75
CA ARG A 286 5.38 -13.53 5.84
C ARG A 286 4.08 -13.08 6.52
N ARG A 287 3.66 -11.83 6.33
CA ARG A 287 2.55 -11.21 7.06
C ARG A 287 1.30 -10.99 6.23
N LYS A 288 1.35 -11.22 4.91
CA LYS A 288 0.14 -11.12 4.08
C LYS A 288 -0.78 -12.31 4.36
N VAL A 289 -2.04 -12.05 4.66
CA VAL A 289 -3.05 -13.10 4.86
C VAL A 289 -4.35 -12.66 4.20
N ALA A 290 -4.99 -13.57 3.47
CA ALA A 290 -6.31 -13.35 2.90
C ALA A 290 -7.35 -14.20 3.62
N TYR A 291 -8.40 -13.56 4.13
CA TYR A 291 -9.50 -14.19 4.84
C TYR A 291 -10.79 -14.13 4.00
N GLY A 292 -11.57 -15.19 4.00
CA GLY A 292 -12.83 -15.31 3.28
C GLY A 292 -14.04 -15.27 4.20
N PHE A 293 -15.10 -14.61 3.72
CA PHE A 293 -16.38 -14.49 4.39
C PHE A 293 -17.50 -14.75 3.38
N TRP A 294 -18.30 -15.79 3.59
CA TRP A 294 -19.54 -16.10 2.87
C TRP A 294 -20.33 -17.16 3.64
N GLU A 295 -21.60 -17.41 3.26
CA GLU A 295 -22.54 -18.20 4.06
C GLU A 295 -22.12 -19.67 4.26
N THR A 296 -21.42 -20.26 3.29
CA THR A 296 -21.05 -21.68 3.31
C THR A 296 -19.74 -21.97 4.03
N VAL A 297 -19.03 -20.95 4.53
CA VAL A 297 -17.79 -21.14 5.30
C VAL A 297 -17.85 -20.46 6.64
N PRO A 298 -17.13 -21.00 7.65
CA PRO A 298 -16.89 -20.26 8.87
C PRO A 298 -16.35 -18.86 8.57
N PRO A 299 -16.85 -17.82 9.26
CA PRO A 299 -16.31 -16.46 9.13
C PRO A 299 -14.79 -16.44 9.34
N ALA A 300 -14.10 -15.59 8.58
CA ALA A 300 -12.64 -15.43 8.62
C ALA A 300 -11.84 -16.71 8.28
N THR A 301 -12.33 -17.50 7.32
CA THR A 301 -11.57 -18.67 6.82
C THR A 301 -10.31 -18.20 6.07
N ILE A 302 -9.14 -18.72 6.41
CA ILE A 302 -7.89 -18.39 5.70
C ILE A 302 -7.92 -18.99 4.30
N LEU A 303 -7.78 -18.15 3.28
CA LEU A 303 -7.78 -18.54 1.87
C LEU A 303 -6.38 -18.73 1.32
N SER A 304 -5.48 -17.82 1.68
CA SER A 304 -4.08 -17.83 1.23
C SER A 304 -3.21 -17.03 2.19
N VAL A 305 -1.92 -17.34 2.20
CA VAL A 305 -0.91 -16.71 3.04
C VAL A 305 0.34 -16.37 2.23
N GLY A 306 0.91 -15.23 2.56
CA GLY A 306 2.18 -14.74 2.06
C GLY A 306 2.32 -14.68 0.55
N ALA A 307 3.34 -15.36 0.02
CA ALA A 307 3.69 -15.33 -1.39
C ALA A 307 2.63 -15.99 -2.30
N ASP A 308 1.75 -16.82 -1.74
CA ASP A 308 0.69 -17.49 -2.49
C ASP A 308 -0.53 -16.59 -2.76
N ILE A 309 -0.52 -15.35 -2.24
CA ILE A 309 -1.58 -14.36 -2.49
C ILE A 309 -1.36 -13.74 -3.87
N ASN A 310 -2.30 -14.00 -4.78
CA ASN A 310 -2.31 -13.52 -6.16
C ASN A 310 -3.72 -13.06 -6.56
N ALA A 311 -3.85 -12.18 -7.54
CA ALA A 311 -5.10 -11.61 -8.01
C ALA A 311 -6.06 -12.69 -8.54
N ALA A 312 -5.53 -13.76 -9.15
CA ALA A 312 -6.33 -14.87 -9.63
C ALA A 312 -7.14 -15.56 -8.51
N MET A 313 -6.72 -15.47 -7.24
CA MET A 313 -7.48 -16.00 -6.12
C MET A 313 -8.84 -15.30 -5.95
N LEU A 314 -8.92 -14.00 -6.27
CA LEU A 314 -10.14 -13.21 -6.13
C LEU A 314 -11.24 -13.70 -7.09
N LEU A 315 -10.85 -14.27 -8.23
CA LEU A 315 -11.76 -14.88 -9.20
C LEU A 315 -12.41 -16.17 -8.70
N LYS A 316 -11.86 -16.79 -7.64
CA LYS A 316 -12.40 -18.02 -7.04
C LYS A 316 -13.39 -17.76 -5.90
N VAL A 317 -13.47 -16.53 -5.40
CA VAL A 317 -14.39 -16.15 -4.31
C VAL A 317 -15.82 -16.29 -4.80
N PRO A 318 -16.77 -16.95 -4.11
CA PRO A 318 -18.14 -17.06 -4.61
C PRO A 318 -18.84 -15.70 -4.74
N ILE A 319 -19.92 -15.64 -5.54
CA ILE A 319 -20.78 -14.45 -5.63
C ILE A 319 -21.31 -14.11 -4.24
N GLY A 320 -21.30 -12.82 -3.89
CA GLY A 320 -21.67 -12.34 -2.56
C GLY A 320 -20.59 -12.59 -1.48
N GLY A 321 -19.48 -13.22 -1.84
CA GLY A 321 -18.34 -13.41 -0.96
C GLY A 321 -17.50 -12.14 -0.77
N VAL A 322 -16.89 -12.04 0.40
CA VAL A 322 -16.01 -10.93 0.80
C VAL A 322 -14.64 -11.49 1.16
N VAL A 323 -13.59 -10.79 0.73
CA VAL A 323 -12.22 -11.09 1.11
C VAL A 323 -11.67 -9.97 1.97
N VAL A 324 -11.10 -10.30 3.13
CA VAL A 324 -10.28 -9.36 3.90
C VAL A 324 -8.81 -9.70 3.63
N LEU A 325 -8.10 -8.81 2.94
CA LEU A 325 -6.67 -8.90 2.70
C LEU A 325 -5.92 -8.09 3.76
N ASP A 326 -5.27 -8.80 4.67
CA ASP A 326 -4.36 -8.22 5.66
C ASP A 326 -2.95 -8.15 5.08
N THR A 327 -2.37 -6.95 5.01
CA THR A 327 -0.98 -6.73 4.54
C THR A 327 -0.08 -6.17 5.64
N TRP A 328 -0.52 -6.23 6.90
CA TRP A 328 0.07 -5.59 8.07
C TRP A 328 0.01 -4.04 8.06
N SER A 329 0.50 -3.40 6.99
CA SER A 329 0.45 -1.93 6.83
C SER A 329 -0.94 -1.42 6.50
N ASP A 330 -1.75 -2.23 5.81
CA ASP A 330 -3.10 -1.89 5.35
C ASP A 330 -3.98 -3.14 5.41
N VAL A 331 -5.27 -2.96 5.66
CA VAL A 331 -6.29 -4.02 5.59
C VAL A 331 -7.30 -3.64 4.53
N PHE A 332 -7.49 -4.49 3.52
CA PHE A 332 -8.45 -4.25 2.44
C PHE A 332 -9.63 -5.19 2.57
N ILE A 333 -10.83 -4.68 2.40
CA ILE A 333 -12.07 -5.44 2.33
C ILE A 333 -12.51 -5.41 0.88
N TRP A 334 -12.30 -6.50 0.16
CA TRP A 334 -12.66 -6.64 -1.25
C TRP A 334 -13.98 -7.38 -1.41
N TRP A 335 -14.94 -6.74 -2.07
CA TRP A 335 -16.24 -7.30 -2.37
C TRP A 335 -16.29 -7.76 -3.82
N ARG A 336 -16.62 -9.04 -4.04
CA ARG A 336 -16.67 -9.59 -5.39
C ARG A 336 -17.78 -8.96 -6.24
N ASP A 337 -19.02 -8.90 -5.74
CA ASP A 337 -20.16 -8.38 -6.50
C ASP A 337 -21.17 -7.68 -5.55
N GLU A 338 -22.03 -6.80 -6.06
CA GLU A 338 -23.15 -6.20 -5.33
C GLU A 338 -24.46 -7.02 -5.43
N PRO A 339 -25.35 -6.98 -4.42
CA PRO A 339 -25.09 -6.91 -2.98
C PRO A 339 -25.08 -8.33 -2.38
N GLY A 340 -23.95 -8.72 -1.78
CA GLY A 340 -23.88 -9.94 -0.94
C GLY A 340 -24.74 -9.84 0.33
N ASN A 341 -24.71 -10.88 1.17
CA ASN A 341 -25.41 -10.88 2.45
C ASN A 341 -24.89 -9.73 3.36
N PRO A 342 -25.76 -8.83 3.87
CA PRO A 342 -25.34 -7.70 4.70
C PRO A 342 -24.63 -8.12 5.98
N ALA A 343 -25.03 -9.24 6.58
CA ALA A 343 -24.38 -9.79 7.78
C ALA A 343 -22.92 -10.20 7.49
N VAL A 344 -22.66 -10.77 6.30
CA VAL A 344 -21.30 -11.13 5.87
C VAL A 344 -20.43 -9.89 5.71
N ARG A 345 -20.95 -8.81 5.09
CA ARG A 345 -20.23 -7.54 4.94
C ARG A 345 -19.92 -6.89 6.29
N LYS A 346 -20.91 -6.88 7.20
CA LYS A 346 -20.75 -6.35 8.55
C LYS A 346 -19.67 -7.13 9.31
N CYS A 347 -19.74 -8.46 9.28
CA CYS A 347 -18.75 -9.33 9.93
C CYS A 347 -17.33 -9.11 9.39
N ALA A 348 -17.16 -9.03 8.06
CA ALA A 348 -15.86 -8.74 7.45
C ALA A 348 -15.32 -7.36 7.85
N THR A 349 -16.20 -6.35 7.95
CA THR A 349 -15.85 -4.99 8.37
C THR A 349 -15.46 -4.92 9.84
N GLU A 350 -16.19 -5.59 10.72
CA GLU A 350 -15.85 -5.69 12.14
C GLU A 350 -14.51 -6.42 12.33
N PHE A 351 -14.29 -7.51 11.59
CA PHE A 351 -13.03 -8.24 11.61
C PHE A 351 -11.84 -7.39 11.12
N ALA A 352 -11.99 -6.66 10.01
CA ALA A 352 -10.95 -5.76 9.52
C ALA A 352 -10.64 -4.63 10.51
N ASN A 353 -11.66 -4.06 11.14
CA ASN A 353 -11.49 -3.07 12.20
C ASN A 353 -10.80 -3.66 13.43
N MET A 354 -11.17 -4.88 13.83
CA MET A 354 -10.52 -5.63 14.91
C MET A 354 -9.02 -5.83 14.59
N LEU A 355 -8.68 -6.23 13.37
CA LEU A 355 -7.28 -6.38 12.95
C LEU A 355 -6.49 -5.07 13.14
N VAL A 356 -7.07 -3.92 12.81
CA VAL A 356 -6.39 -2.61 12.91
C VAL A 356 -6.36 -2.06 14.34
N ARG A 357 -7.46 -2.18 15.09
CA ARG A 357 -7.63 -1.58 16.42
C ARG A 357 -7.04 -2.42 17.53
N ASP A 358 -7.30 -3.72 17.49
CA ASP A 358 -6.85 -4.62 18.54
C ASP A 358 -5.38 -4.93 18.32
N ALA A 359 -4.63 -5.00 19.42
CA ALA A 359 -3.19 -5.19 19.44
C ALA A 359 -2.79 -6.58 18.92
N CYS A 360 -2.96 -6.79 17.61
CA CYS A 360 -2.33 -7.85 16.86
C CYS A 360 -0.84 -7.82 17.20
N ILE A 361 -0.27 -8.98 17.47
CA ILE A 361 1.16 -9.11 17.76
C ILE A 361 1.83 -9.47 16.44
N PRO A 362 2.73 -8.63 15.88
CA PRO A 362 3.23 -7.35 16.41
C PRO A 362 2.30 -6.16 16.12
N PRO A 363 2.36 -5.10 16.95
CA PRO A 363 1.51 -3.92 16.78
C PRO A 363 1.65 -3.33 15.38
N ARG A 364 0.53 -2.91 14.81
CA ARG A 364 0.48 -2.31 13.48
C ARG A 364 1.00 -0.88 13.48
N PRO A 365 1.46 -0.37 12.33
CA PRO A 365 1.76 1.05 12.18
C PRO A 365 0.53 1.90 12.49
N LYS A 366 0.74 3.10 13.06
CA LYS A 366 -0.35 4.07 13.26
C LYS A 366 -1.02 4.52 11.96
N SER A 367 -0.34 4.35 10.83
CA SER A 367 -0.87 4.61 9.49
C SER A 367 -1.74 3.48 8.94
N ALA A 368 -1.91 2.38 9.68
CA ALA A 368 -2.73 1.28 9.22
C ALA A 368 -4.19 1.72 9.07
N SER A 369 -4.72 1.48 7.88
CA SER A 369 -6.06 1.89 7.47
C SER A 369 -6.84 0.70 6.94
N VAL A 370 -8.17 0.78 7.09
CA VAL A 370 -9.11 -0.17 6.48
C VAL A 370 -9.61 0.44 5.18
N TRP A 371 -9.43 -0.29 4.10
CA TRP A 371 -9.83 0.10 2.76
C TRP A 371 -11.00 -0.75 2.31
N HIS A 372 -11.97 -0.12 1.66
CA HIS A 372 -13.12 -0.80 1.10
C HIS A 372 -12.98 -0.80 -0.43
N GLU A 373 -12.87 -1.99 -0.98
CA GLU A 373 -12.59 -2.24 -2.39
C GLU A 373 -13.78 -2.93 -3.03
N LEU A 374 -14.26 -2.37 -4.13
CA LEU A 374 -15.29 -2.98 -4.95
C LEU A 374 -14.65 -3.55 -6.22
N ARG A 375 -15.05 -4.77 -6.61
CA ARG A 375 -14.56 -5.39 -7.83
C ARG A 375 -14.71 -4.46 -9.05
N GLY A 376 -13.62 -4.30 -9.78
CA GLY A 376 -13.54 -3.44 -10.97
C GLY A 376 -13.31 -1.95 -10.67
N PHE A 377 -13.45 -1.54 -9.41
CA PHE A 377 -13.22 -0.17 -8.94
C PHE A 377 -12.13 -0.12 -7.86
N GLU A 378 -11.24 -1.11 -7.84
CA GLU A 378 -10.23 -1.20 -6.81
C GLU A 378 -9.20 -0.09 -6.92
N HIS A 379 -8.77 0.44 -5.78
CA HIS A 379 -7.71 1.42 -5.71
C HIS A 379 -6.39 0.84 -6.23
N ILE A 380 -5.55 1.68 -6.82
CA ILE A 380 -4.21 1.33 -7.29
C ILE A 380 -3.39 0.77 -6.13
N VAL A 381 -3.55 1.29 -4.92
CA VAL A 381 -2.87 0.77 -3.72
C VAL A 381 -3.22 -0.69 -3.44
N PHE A 382 -4.49 -1.09 -3.57
CA PHE A 382 -4.90 -2.50 -3.46
C PHE A 382 -4.27 -3.36 -4.56
N LYS A 383 -4.29 -2.87 -5.79
CA LYS A 383 -3.74 -3.57 -6.96
C LYS A 383 -2.24 -3.83 -6.81
N THR A 384 -1.50 -2.93 -6.17
CA THR A 384 -0.06 -3.11 -5.89
C THR A 384 0.26 -4.28 -4.96
N LYS A 385 -0.74 -4.88 -4.29
CA LYS A 385 -0.52 -5.99 -3.36
C LYS A 385 -0.36 -7.34 -4.05
N PHE A 386 -0.71 -7.43 -5.33
CA PHE A 386 -0.68 -8.65 -6.15
C PHE A 386 0.35 -8.51 -7.28
N SER A 387 1.24 -9.49 -7.40
CA SER A 387 2.30 -9.50 -8.42
C SER A 387 1.80 -9.81 -9.83
N ASP A 388 0.70 -10.55 -9.91
CA ASP A 388 0.00 -10.93 -11.14
C ASP A 388 -1.12 -9.93 -11.51
N TRP A 389 -1.25 -8.80 -10.79
CA TRP A 389 -2.18 -7.77 -11.23
C TRP A 389 -1.68 -7.19 -12.55
N PRO A 390 -2.47 -7.28 -13.64
CA PRO A 390 -2.06 -6.71 -14.90
C PRO A 390 -1.82 -5.20 -14.69
N PHE A 391 -0.75 -4.65 -15.26
CA PHE A 391 -0.40 -3.21 -15.27
C PHE A 391 0.47 -2.65 -14.13
N VAL A 392 0.42 -3.14 -12.88
CA VAL A 392 1.15 -2.42 -11.80
C VAL A 392 2.67 -2.66 -11.79
N PHE A 393 3.14 -3.88 -12.05
CA PHE A 393 4.57 -4.20 -12.01
C PHE A 393 5.08 -5.09 -13.16
N ALA A 394 4.19 -5.49 -14.08
CA ALA A 394 4.45 -6.50 -15.09
C ALA A 394 5.67 -6.18 -15.99
N SER A 395 5.96 -4.90 -16.26
CA SER A 395 7.09 -4.55 -17.14
C SER A 395 8.43 -4.34 -16.42
N SER A 396 8.45 -4.16 -15.09
CA SER A 396 9.70 -3.88 -14.34
C SER A 396 10.30 -5.15 -13.72
N MET A 397 9.47 -6.10 -13.30
CA MET A 397 9.94 -7.32 -12.63
C MET A 397 10.26 -8.49 -13.56
N ALA A 398 9.57 -8.60 -14.71
CA ALA A 398 9.76 -9.72 -15.63
C ALA A 398 11.13 -9.72 -16.34
N ALA A 399 11.78 -8.55 -16.45
CA ALA A 399 13.06 -8.44 -17.15
C ALA A 399 14.26 -8.99 -16.35
N ASN A 400 14.16 -9.08 -15.02
CA ASN A 400 15.32 -9.45 -14.17
C ASN A 400 15.26 -10.86 -13.57
N THR A 401 14.09 -11.49 -13.49
CA THR A 401 13.94 -12.83 -12.88
C THR A 401 14.47 -13.95 -13.77
N HIS A 402 14.54 -13.77 -15.10
CA HIS A 402 15.16 -14.77 -15.99
C HIS A 402 16.69 -14.77 -15.95
N THR A 403 17.33 -13.68 -15.52
CA THR A 403 18.79 -13.56 -15.50
C THR A 403 19.39 -14.04 -14.16
N ALA A 404 18.65 -13.92 -13.05
CA ALA A 404 19.17 -14.23 -11.71
C ALA A 404 19.12 -15.72 -11.32
N ARG A 405 18.37 -16.57 -12.05
CA ARG A 405 18.24 -18.01 -11.72
C ARG A 405 19.24 -18.94 -12.42
N ARG A 406 20.21 -18.42 -13.20
CA ARG A 406 21.10 -19.24 -14.04
C ARG A 406 22.60 -19.09 -13.74
N ILE A 407 23.01 -19.01 -12.48
CA ILE A 407 24.40 -19.29 -12.10
C ILE A 407 24.43 -20.13 -10.80
N VAL A 408 24.23 -21.43 -10.95
CA VAL A 408 24.90 -22.42 -10.10
C VAL A 408 25.78 -23.23 -11.05
N PRO A 409 27.11 -23.18 -10.93
CA PRO A 409 27.97 -24.11 -11.64
C PRO A 409 27.65 -25.51 -11.13
N ALA A 410 27.20 -26.40 -12.02
CA ALA A 410 27.05 -27.80 -11.71
C ALA A 410 28.43 -28.38 -11.38
N ALA A 411 28.71 -28.55 -10.08
CA ALA A 411 29.78 -29.44 -9.65
C ALA A 411 29.35 -30.87 -9.99
N ALA A 412 30.07 -31.49 -10.92
CA ALA A 412 29.88 -32.87 -11.32
C ALA A 412 30.12 -33.79 -10.11
N SER A 413 29.06 -34.42 -9.61
CA SER A 413 29.14 -35.54 -8.68
C SER A 413 28.81 -36.82 -9.43
N ASN A 414 29.85 -37.57 -9.80
CA ASN A 414 29.76 -38.99 -10.10
C ASN A 414 29.33 -39.73 -8.83
N MET A 415 28.12 -40.28 -8.81
CA MET A 415 27.78 -41.39 -7.91
C MET A 415 26.84 -42.36 -8.62
N THR A 416 27.42 -43.49 -8.97
CA THR A 416 26.80 -44.71 -9.48
C THR A 416 25.81 -45.27 -8.44
N LEU A 417 24.57 -45.53 -8.85
CA LEU A 417 23.58 -46.27 -8.04
C LEU A 417 23.49 -47.73 -8.51
N PRO A 418 23.38 -48.71 -7.61
CA PRO A 418 23.09 -50.09 -7.99
C PRO A 418 21.58 -50.31 -8.17
N ILE A 419 21.24 -51.04 -9.23
CA ILE A 419 19.92 -51.55 -9.56
C ILE A 419 19.56 -52.67 -8.57
N ARG A 420 18.42 -52.56 -7.89
CA ARG A 420 17.71 -53.70 -7.28
C ARG A 420 16.23 -53.62 -7.63
N SER A 421 15.79 -54.60 -8.40
CA SER A 421 14.40 -54.86 -8.76
C SER A 421 13.61 -55.37 -7.56
N PRO A 422 12.33 -54.98 -7.38
CA PRO A 422 11.44 -55.66 -6.45
C PRO A 422 10.64 -56.76 -7.15
N SER A 423 10.68 -57.96 -6.58
CA SER A 423 9.80 -59.08 -6.87
C SER A 423 8.45 -58.88 -6.16
N HIS A 424 7.35 -59.08 -6.89
CA HIS A 424 5.99 -59.11 -6.36
C HIS A 424 5.74 -60.43 -5.63
N SER A 425 5.20 -60.39 -4.41
CA SER A 425 4.43 -61.49 -3.82
C SER A 425 3.04 -60.98 -3.41
N LEU A 426 2.02 -61.65 -3.92
CA LEU A 426 0.61 -61.47 -3.56
C LEU A 426 0.30 -62.41 -2.40
N HIS A 427 -0.19 -61.88 -1.28
CA HIS A 427 -0.88 -62.66 -0.26
C HIS A 427 -2.36 -62.25 -0.23
N ALA A 428 -3.23 -63.25 -0.44
CA ALA A 428 -4.66 -63.17 -0.22
C ALA A 428 -4.96 -63.18 1.28
N VAL A 429 -5.88 -62.33 1.72
CA VAL A 429 -6.49 -62.40 3.06
C VAL A 429 -7.96 -62.77 2.89
N VAL A 430 -8.30 -63.93 3.45
CA VAL A 430 -9.64 -64.43 3.68
C VAL A 430 -10.27 -63.64 4.83
N VAL A 431 -11.50 -63.16 4.66
CA VAL A 431 -12.34 -62.65 5.75
C VAL A 431 -13.43 -63.69 5.98
N ALA A 432 -13.55 -64.13 7.23
CA ALA A 432 -14.66 -64.89 7.77
C ALA A 432 -15.55 -63.96 8.60
#